data_AF-A0A9X3AWW1-F1
#
_entry.id   AF-A0A9X3AWW1-F1
#
_cell.length_a   1.000
_cell.length_b   1.000
_cell.length_c   1.000
_cell.angle_alpha   90.00
_cell.angle_beta   90.00
_cell.angle_gamma   90.00
#
_symmetry.space_group_name_H-M   'P 1'
#
loop_
_entity.id
_entity.type
_entity.pdbx_description
1 polymer ?
#
loop_
_entity_poly.entity_id
_entity_poly.type
_entity_poly.pdbx_seq_one_letter_code
_entity_poly.pdbx_strand_id
1 'polypeptide(L)' 'MSDKLLTLEEVCKILDKSPATIKRYARENLLSSHQDGDELTFPEGEVMRYLDFSKRLG' A
#
# COMPACT_ATOMS: atom_id res chain seq x y z
N MET A 1 -14.57 -1.56 -9.14
CA MET A 1 -13.21 -1.60 -8.55
C MET A 1 -13.43 -2.04 -7.12
N SER A 2 -12.86 -3.16 -6.69
CA SER A 2 -13.14 -3.72 -5.36
C SER A 2 -12.79 -2.73 -4.26
N ASP A 3 -13.74 -2.41 -3.37
CA ASP A 3 -13.54 -1.57 -2.17
C ASP A 3 -12.76 -2.31 -1.07
N LYS A 4 -11.86 -3.22 -1.47
CA LYS A 4 -11.11 -4.05 -0.54
C LYS A 4 -9.96 -3.23 0.01
N LEU A 5 -9.98 -3.08 1.34
CA LEU A 5 -8.90 -2.49 2.11
C LEU A 5 -7.97 -3.61 2.58
N LEU A 6 -6.68 -3.43 2.34
CA LEU A 6 -5.60 -4.32 2.74
C LEU A 6 -4.94 -3.79 4.00
N THR A 7 -4.56 -4.71 4.87
CA THR A 7 -3.74 -4.41 6.05
C THR A 7 -2.30 -4.11 5.65
N LEU A 8 -1.56 -3.45 6.54
CA LEU A 8 -0.12 -3.22 6.36
C LEU A 8 0.65 -4.50 6.03
N GLU A 9 0.34 -5.62 6.69
CA GLU A 9 1.02 -6.90 6.47
C GLU A 9 0.78 -7.45 5.07
N GLU A 10 -0.45 -7.37 4.56
CA GLU A 10 -0.79 -7.80 3.21
C GLU A 10 -0.06 -6.96 2.17
N VAL A 11 -0.04 -5.63 2.35
CA VAL A 11 0.69 -4.73 1.44
C VAL A 11 2.19 -5.01 1.45
N CYS A 12 2.77 -5.29 2.61
CA CYS A 12 4.19 -5.66 2.71
C CYS A 12 4.51 -6.92 1.90
N LYS A 13 3.61 -7.92 1.92
CA LYS A 13 3.74 -9.15 1.11
C LYS A 13 3.57 -8.89 -0.38
N ILE A 14 2.64 -8.02 -0.78
CA ILE A 14 2.36 -7.72 -2.19
C ILE A 14 3.50 -6.92 -2.83
N LEU A 15 4.00 -5.90 -2.14
CA LEU A 15 5.05 -5.01 -2.65
C LEU A 15 6.46 -5.53 -2.35
N ASP A 16 6.58 -6.60 -1.57
CA ASP A 16 7.84 -7.16 -1.09
C ASP A 16 8.74 -6.07 -0.46
N LYS A 17 8.18 -5.39 0.54
CA LYS A 17 8.81 -4.26 1.24
C LYS A 17 8.56 -4.35 2.74
N SER A 18 9.45 -3.71 3.51
CA SER A 18 9.32 -3.68 4.96
C SER A 18 8.13 -2.81 5.42
N PRO A 19 7.54 -3.09 6.59
CA PRO A 19 6.48 -2.26 7.18
C PRO A 19 6.89 -0.79 7.35
N ALA A 20 8.16 -0.53 7.69
CA ALA A 20 8.70 0.81 7.81
C ALA A 20 8.68 1.56 6.46
N THR A 21 8.99 0.85 5.37
CA THR A 21 8.93 1.38 4.00
C THR A 21 7.51 1.69 3.58
N ILE A 22 6.55 0.78 3.81
CA ILE A 22 5.15 1.01 3.45
C ILE A 22 4.55 2.18 4.25
N LYS A 23 4.84 2.27 5.56
CA LYS A 23 4.46 3.43 6.39
C LYS A 23 5.10 4.74 5.91
N ARG A 24 6.30 4.69 5.34
CA ARG A 24 6.94 5.85 4.74
C ARG A 24 6.23 6.25 3.44
N TYR A 25 5.86 5.29 2.59
CA TYR A 25 5.10 5.56 1.36
C TYR A 25 3.74 6.21 1.64
N ALA A 26 3.05 5.74 2.69
CA ALA A 26 1.83 6.40 3.17
C ALA A 26 2.08 7.86 3.59
N ARG A 27 3.12 8.10 4.42
CA ARG A 27 3.50 9.45 4.89
C ARG A 27 3.94 10.39 3.76
N GLU A 28 4.56 9.85 2.72
CA GLU A 28 5.03 10.60 1.54
C GLU A 28 3.96 10.73 0.44
N ASN A 29 2.71 10.29 0.70
CA ASN A 29 1.61 10.25 -0.29
C ASN A 29 1.94 9.46 -1.57
N LEU A 30 2.90 8.53 -1.52
CA LEU A 30 3.25 7.64 -2.63
C LEU A 30 2.27 6.48 -2.77
N LEU A 31 1.62 6.11 -1.66
CA LEU A 31 0.62 5.06 -1.60
C LEU A 31 -0.55 5.55 -0.75
N SER A 32 -1.75 5.56 -1.32
CA SER A 32 -2.96 5.96 -0.59
C SER A 32 -3.21 5.02 0.58
N SER A 33 -3.51 5.59 1.74
CA SER A 33 -3.83 4.84 2.95
C SER A 33 -5.06 5.43 3.64
N HIS A 34 -5.89 4.57 4.23
CA HIS A 34 -6.96 4.93 5.14
C HIS A 34 -6.53 4.57 6.56
N GLN A 35 -6.52 5.57 7.43
CA GLN A 35 -6.33 5.35 8.86
C GLN A 35 -7.70 5.40 9.53
N ASP A 36 -8.13 4.27 10.10
CA ASP A 36 -9.33 4.17 10.91
C ASP A 36 -8.91 3.89 12.36
N GLY A 37 -8.87 4.94 13.17
CA GLY A 37 -8.29 4.90 14.51
C GLY A 37 -6.80 4.52 14.51
N ASP A 38 -6.49 3.36 15.08
CA ASP A 38 -5.13 2.80 15.17
C ASP A 38 -4.80 1.85 14.00
N GLU A 39 -5.79 1.52 13.16
CA GLU A 39 -5.58 0.62 12.02
C GLU A 39 -5.24 1.40 10.75
N LEU A 40 -4.11 1.05 10.15
CA LEU A 40 -3.67 1.59 8.85
C LEU A 40 -3.97 0.56 7.76
N THR A 41 -4.88 0.93 6.86
CA THR A 41 -5.31 0.12 5.73
C THR A 41 -5.04 0.81 4.40
N PHE A 42 -5.05 0.05 3.32
CA PHE A 42 -4.64 0.50 1.99
C PHE A 42 -5.62 -0.02 0.93
N PRO A 43 -6.14 0.82 0.03
CA PRO A 43 -6.97 0.34 -1.07
C PRO A 43 -6.21 -0.64 -1.96
N GLU A 44 -6.73 -1.86 -2.12
CA GLU A 44 -6.11 -2.91 -2.94
C GLU A 44 -5.84 -2.42 -4.38
N GLY A 45 -6.78 -1.67 -4.95
CA GLY A 45 -6.63 -1.10 -6.29
C GLY A 45 -5.44 -0.15 -6.42
N GLU A 46 -5.15 0.67 -5.41
CA GLU A 46 -3.98 1.56 -5.42
C GLU A 46 -2.68 0.79 -5.24
N VAL A 47 -2.67 -0.21 -4.35
CA VAL A 47 -1.50 -1.07 -4.12
C VAL A 47 -1.12 -1.82 -5.39
N MET A 48 -2.10 -2.38 -6.10
CA MET A 48 -1.85 -3.08 -7.37
C MET A 48 -1.41 -2.13 -8.49
N ARG A 49 -1.99 -0.93 -8.57
CA ARG A 49 -1.50 0.11 -9.50
C ARG A 49 -0.05 0.46 -9.23
N TYR A 50 0.31 0.70 -7.97
CA TYR A 50 1.69 0.98 -7.56
C TYR A 50 2.63 -0.17 -7.93
N LEU A 51 2.23 -1.41 -7.68
CA LEU A 51 3.00 -2.60 -8.05
C LEU A 51 3.28 -2.62 -9.56
N ASP A 52 2.27 -2.39 -10.39
CA ASP A 52 2.43 -2.37 -11.85
C ASP A 52 3.34 -1.22 -12.30
N PHE A 53 3.24 -0.04 -11.69
CA PHE A 53 4.15 1.07 -11.97
C PHE A 53 5.59 0.73 -11.57
N SER A 54 5.80 0.16 -10.38
CA SER A 54 7.14 -0.22 -9.91
C SER A 54 7.80 -1.27 -10.81
N LYS A 55 7.02 -2.19 -11.38
CA LYS A 55 7.51 -3.20 -12.33
C LYS A 55 7.88 -2.62 -13.69
N ARG A 56 7.23 -1.53 -14.11
CA ARG A 56 7.48 -0.87 -15.41
C ARG A 56 8.67 0.10 -15.38
N LEU A 57 9.04 0.59 -14.20
CA LEU A 57 10.20 1.45 -13.98
C LEU A 57 11.51 0.65 -13.78
N GLY A 58 11.42 -0.68 -13.71
CA GLY A 58 12.55 -1.61 -13.63
C GLY A 58 13.01 -2.09 -14.99
#